data_AF-A0A7U4LG38-F1
#
_entry.id   AF-A0A7U4LG38-F1
#
_cell.length_a   1.000
_cell.length_b   1.000
_cell.length_c   1.000
_cell.angle_alpha   90.00
_cell.angle_beta   90.00
_cell.angle_gamma   90.00
#
_symmetry.space_group_name_H-M   'P 1'
#
loop_
_entity.id
_entity.type
_entity.pdbx_description
1 polymer ?
#
loop_
_entity_poly.entity_id
_entity_poly.type
_entity_poly.pdbx_seq_one_letter_code
_entity_poly.pdbx_strand_id
1 'polypeptide(L)'
;MRGVLRIKSARVPFRRAGLTFGASASLVDIRTLDGARLLALAREPLLSIEIGDGEGGFRPLPHFDAGMTAEHAQMIIDSTIEELGPIDAGAEPAATTDAGDDALQAQLRQQAELIERQNDDLAKLRDLASEAGRVQADLIRTIEQQNADMDEARTRLADAEREVTALRDSTVDAEGIIKTLRAEIATLKAPKPAKAAKVAKTETATD
;
A
#
# COMPACT_ATOMS: atom_id res chain seq x y z
N MET A 1 43.15 -13.57 17.88
CA MET A 1 41.71 -13.87 18.05
C MET A 1 41.40 -15.27 17.50
N ARG A 2 41.95 -16.29 18.14
CA ARG A 2 41.82 -17.67 17.70
C ARG A 2 40.47 -18.19 18.22
N GLY A 3 39.66 -18.84 17.38
CA GLY A 3 38.33 -19.35 17.79
C GLY A 3 37.18 -18.34 17.75
N VAL A 4 37.43 -17.13 17.24
CA VAL A 4 36.36 -16.14 17.02
C VAL A 4 35.89 -16.23 15.58
N LEU A 5 34.59 -16.36 15.39
CA LEU A 5 33.91 -16.24 14.10
C LEU A 5 33.55 -14.79 13.83
N ARG A 6 33.93 -14.28 12.66
CA ARG A 6 33.47 -13.01 12.12
C ARG A 6 32.34 -13.28 11.13
N ILE A 7 31.14 -12.83 11.47
CA ILE A 7 29.94 -13.07 10.68
C ILE A 7 29.45 -11.73 10.12
N LYS A 8 29.34 -11.65 8.79
CA LYS A 8 28.79 -10.50 8.08
C LYS A 8 27.48 -10.89 7.41
N SER A 9 26.47 -10.03 7.51
CA SER A 9 25.21 -10.23 6.79
C SER A 9 25.09 -9.25 5.63
N ALA A 10 24.61 -9.72 4.49
CA ALA A 10 24.26 -8.87 3.36
C ALA A 10 22.96 -8.08 3.58
N ARG A 11 22.17 -8.42 4.61
CA ARG A 11 20.87 -7.79 4.93
C ARG A 11 20.86 -7.33 6.38
N VAL A 12 20.36 -6.12 6.62
CA VAL A 12 20.30 -5.52 7.97
C VAL A 12 18.92 -4.88 8.18
N PRO A 13 18.22 -5.14 9.31
CA PRO A 13 18.56 -6.12 10.35
C PRO A 13 18.27 -7.56 9.91
N PHE A 14 19.08 -8.52 10.37
CA PHE A 14 18.88 -9.95 10.11
C PHE A 14 19.03 -10.76 11.40
N ARG A 15 18.25 -11.85 11.54
CA ARG A 15 18.26 -12.72 12.72
C ARG A 15 18.30 -14.18 12.31
N ARG A 16 19.26 -14.94 12.86
CA ARG A 16 19.43 -16.38 12.59
C ARG A 16 20.17 -17.05 13.74
N ALA A 17 19.80 -18.29 14.05
CA ALA A 17 20.43 -19.09 15.10
C ALA A 17 20.52 -18.39 16.48
N GLY A 18 19.52 -17.57 16.81
CA GLY A 18 19.50 -16.78 18.06
C GLY A 18 20.40 -15.54 18.07
N LEU A 19 21.11 -15.26 16.97
CA LEU A 19 21.95 -14.08 16.81
C LEU A 19 21.23 -12.98 16.03
N THR A 20 21.57 -11.72 16.34
CA THR A 20 21.10 -10.54 15.59
C THR A 20 22.30 -9.89 14.90
N PHE A 21 22.17 -9.60 13.62
CA PHE A 21 23.21 -9.03 12.78
C PHE A 21 22.85 -7.59 12.41
N GLY A 22 23.77 -6.68 12.68
CA GLY A 22 23.69 -5.26 12.37
C GLY A 22 24.47 -4.88 11.11
N ALA A 23 24.72 -3.58 10.92
CA ALA A 23 25.53 -3.06 9.81
C ALA A 23 27.02 -3.42 9.92
N SER A 24 27.49 -3.76 11.12
CA SER A 24 28.86 -4.19 11.39
C SER A 24 28.95 -5.70 11.52
N ALA A 25 30.14 -6.26 11.30
CA ALA A 25 30.39 -7.68 11.49
C ALA A 25 30.23 -8.07 12.97
N SER A 26 29.52 -9.17 13.23
CA SER A 26 29.39 -9.74 14.56
C SER A 26 30.57 -10.66 14.84
N LEU A 27 31.20 -10.49 16.02
CA LEU A 27 32.23 -11.40 16.51
C LEU A 27 31.61 -12.35 17.53
N VAL A 28 31.71 -13.66 17.27
CA VAL A 28 31.11 -14.71 18.09
C VAL A 28 32.18 -15.74 18.42
N ASP A 29 32.37 -16.06 19.70
CA ASP A 29 33.25 -17.17 20.09
C ASP A 29 32.62 -18.50 19.67
N ILE A 30 33.36 -19.32 18.92
CA ILE A 30 32.90 -20.61 18.40
C ILE A 30 32.45 -21.55 19.53
N ARG A 31 32.99 -21.40 20.74
CA ARG A 31 32.62 -22.18 21.94
C ARG A 31 31.20 -21.92 22.43
N THR A 32 30.61 -20.80 22.04
CA THR A 32 29.22 -20.44 22.40
C THR A 32 28.19 -21.01 21.45
N LEU A 33 28.64 -21.64 20.35
CA LEU A 33 27.80 -22.27 19.36
C LEU A 33 27.76 -23.78 19.59
N ASP A 34 26.59 -24.36 19.37
CA ASP A 34 26.44 -25.79 19.15
C ASP A 34 26.51 -26.09 17.64
N GLY A 35 26.72 -27.37 17.28
CA GLY A 35 26.81 -27.81 15.89
C GLY A 35 25.57 -27.46 15.06
N ALA A 36 24.38 -27.46 15.66
CA ALA A 36 23.14 -27.12 14.96
C ALA A 36 23.08 -25.63 14.59
N ARG A 37 23.50 -24.73 15.48
CA ARG A 37 23.58 -23.28 15.25
C ARG A 37 24.66 -22.97 14.23
N LEU A 38 25.84 -23.57 14.34
CA LEU A 38 26.91 -23.37 13.35
C LEU A 38 26.46 -23.82 11.96
N LEU A 39 25.84 -25.00 11.85
CA LEU A 39 25.30 -25.49 10.58
C LEU A 39 24.20 -24.57 10.02
N ALA A 40 23.30 -24.07 10.88
CA ALA A 40 22.23 -23.16 10.48
C ALA A 40 22.77 -21.81 9.97
N LEU A 41 23.90 -21.34 10.51
CA LEU A 41 24.60 -20.14 10.03
C LEU A 41 25.34 -20.43 8.72
N ALA A 42 26.07 -21.54 8.62
CA ALA A 42 26.85 -21.90 7.45
C ALA A 42 25.99 -22.15 6.19
N ARG A 43 24.75 -22.62 6.38
CA ARG A 43 23.78 -22.82 5.29
C ARG A 43 23.04 -21.55 4.87
N GLU A 44 23.23 -20.43 5.56
CA GLU A 44 22.55 -19.18 5.24
C GLU A 44 23.31 -18.43 4.13
N PRO A 45 22.78 -18.33 2.89
CA PRO A 45 23.49 -17.74 1.77
C PRO A 45 23.75 -16.23 1.94
N LEU A 46 23.01 -15.58 2.84
CA LEU A 46 23.16 -14.16 3.14
C LEU A 46 24.27 -13.87 4.17
N LEU A 47 24.90 -14.91 4.72
CA LEU A 47 25.99 -14.78 5.69
C LEU A 47 27.34 -15.14 5.08
N SER A 48 28.33 -14.29 5.35
CA SER A 48 29.74 -14.59 5.13
C SER A 48 30.37 -14.85 6.49
N ILE A 49 30.89 -16.06 6.69
CA ILE A 49 31.49 -16.50 7.95
C ILE A 49 32.99 -16.72 7.74
N GLU A 50 33.78 -16.06 8.58
CA GLU A 50 35.23 -16.17 8.58
C GLU A 50 35.71 -16.58 9.98
N ILE A 51 36.68 -17.49 10.07
CA ILE A 51 37.28 -17.96 11.31
C ILE A 51 38.60 -17.26 11.57
N GLY A 52 38.82 -16.81 12.81
CA GLY A 52 40.08 -16.17 13.21
C GLY A 52 41.23 -17.17 13.33
N ASP A 53 42.36 -16.90 12.70
CA ASP A 53 43.55 -17.79 12.67
C ASP A 53 44.48 -17.65 13.88
N GLY A 54 44.19 -16.69 14.75
CA GLY A 54 44.96 -16.42 15.97
C GLY A 54 45.99 -15.32 15.83
N GLU A 55 46.47 -15.05 14.62
CA GLU A 55 47.44 -13.98 14.31
C GLU A 55 46.77 -12.63 14.03
N GLY A 56 45.44 -12.56 14.24
CA GLY A 56 44.63 -11.38 13.94
C GLY A 56 44.01 -11.39 12.55
N GLY A 57 44.35 -12.39 11.73
CA GLY A 57 43.72 -12.66 10.45
C GLY A 57 42.38 -13.38 10.59
N PHE A 58 41.57 -13.28 9.55
CA PHE A 58 40.33 -14.04 9.38
C PHE A 58 40.37 -14.76 8.04
N ARG A 59 40.02 -16.04 8.03
CA ARG A 59 39.98 -16.89 6.84
C ARG A 59 38.56 -17.38 6.62
N PRO A 60 38.08 -17.52 5.38
CA PRO A 60 36.73 -18.01 5.13
C PRO A 60 36.54 -19.40 5.75
N LEU A 61 35.38 -19.63 6.37
CA LEU A 61 35.03 -20.93 6.92
C LEU A 61 34.94 -21.96 5.77
N PRO A 62 35.43 -23.20 5.95
CA PRO A 62 35.28 -24.25 4.95
C PRO A 62 33.82 -24.41 4.50
N HIS A 63 33.62 -24.77 3.23
CA HIS A 63 32.27 -24.96 2.70
C HIS A 63 31.58 -26.16 3.39
N PHE A 64 30.32 -25.96 3.80
CA PHE A 64 29.49 -27.01 4.41
C PHE A 64 28.64 -27.63 3.31
N ASP A 65 28.97 -28.86 2.91
CA ASP A 65 28.18 -29.58 1.92
C ASP A 65 26.75 -29.85 2.40
N ALA A 66 25.81 -30.03 1.46
CA ALA A 66 24.40 -30.27 1.77
C ALA A 66 24.16 -31.52 2.65
N GLY A 67 25.06 -32.49 2.61
CA GLY A 67 25.04 -33.71 3.44
C GLY A 67 25.60 -33.53 4.85
N MET A 68 26.11 -32.36 5.20
CA MET A 68 26.71 -32.12 6.52
C MET A 68 25.63 -32.05 7.60
N THR A 69 25.82 -32.80 8.69
CA THR A 69 24.89 -32.88 9.82
C THR A 69 25.38 -32.00 10.97
N ALA A 70 24.53 -31.81 11.99
CA ALA A 70 24.89 -31.01 13.15
C ALA A 70 26.06 -31.64 13.93
N GLU A 71 26.18 -32.97 13.93
CA GLU A 71 27.28 -33.70 14.57
C GLU A 71 28.61 -33.45 13.86
N HIS A 72 28.62 -33.41 12.52
CA HIS A 72 29.82 -33.02 11.76
C HIS A 72 30.25 -31.58 12.06
N ALA A 73 29.28 -30.66 12.15
CA ALA A 73 29.57 -29.29 12.56
C ALA A 73 30.10 -29.21 14.01
N GLN A 74 29.55 -30.02 14.92
CA GLN A 74 30.05 -30.11 16.30
C GLN A 74 31.49 -30.64 16.35
N MET A 75 31.82 -31.67 15.56
CA MET A 75 33.19 -32.17 15.47
C MET A 75 34.18 -31.09 15.01
N ILE A 76 33.79 -30.19 14.09
CA ILE A 76 34.62 -29.05 13.69
C ILE A 76 34.81 -28.07 14.86
N ILE A 77 33.74 -27.79 15.61
CA ILE A 77 33.82 -26.95 16.81
C ILE A 77 34.80 -27.56 17.80
N ASP A 78 34.63 -28.85 18.11
CA ASP A 78 35.45 -29.57 19.09
C ASP A 78 36.93 -29.64 18.67
N SER A 79 37.22 -29.95 17.39
CA SER A 79 38.59 -29.96 16.87
C SER A 79 39.23 -28.58 16.91
N THR A 80 38.44 -27.54 16.63
CA THR A 80 38.91 -26.15 16.73
C THR A 80 39.19 -25.80 18.20
N ILE A 81 38.32 -26.20 19.12
CA ILE A 81 38.49 -25.95 20.56
C ILE A 81 39.74 -26.63 21.11
N GLU A 82 40.00 -27.87 20.68
CA GLU A 82 41.19 -28.62 21.08
C GLU A 82 42.48 -27.92 20.62
N GLU A 83 42.51 -27.41 19.39
CA GLU A 83 43.65 -26.65 18.84
C GLU A 83 43.85 -25.29 19.56
N LEU A 84 42.77 -24.69 20.07
CA LEU A 84 42.81 -23.42 20.79
C LEU A 84 43.43 -23.53 22.19
N GLY A 85 43.55 -24.74 22.73
CA GLY A 85 43.96 -24.97 24.12
C GLY A 85 42.92 -24.48 25.14
N PRO A 86 43.13 -24.78 26.43
CA PRO A 86 42.28 -24.28 27.49
C PRO A 86 42.30 -22.75 27.48
N ILE A 87 41.13 -22.13 27.67
CA ILE A 87 41.06 -20.69 27.95
C ILE A 87 41.87 -20.49 29.22
N ASP A 88 42.91 -19.67 29.13
CA ASP A 88 43.64 -19.22 30.31
C ASP A 88 42.68 -18.32 31.11
N ALA A 89 41.89 -18.95 31.98
CA ALA A 89 40.92 -18.29 32.85
C ALA A 89 41.60 -17.39 33.91
N GLY A 90 42.93 -17.27 33.87
CA GLY A 90 43.76 -16.57 34.83
C GLY A 90 43.96 -15.08 34.60
N ALA A 91 43.44 -14.50 33.50
CA ALA A 91 43.36 -13.06 33.39
C ALA A 91 42.01 -12.60 33.94
N GLU A 92 41.88 -12.57 35.27
CA GLU A 92 40.89 -11.68 35.88
C GLU A 92 41.14 -10.29 35.29
N PRO A 93 40.16 -9.68 34.61
CA PRO A 93 40.34 -8.35 34.07
C PRO A 93 40.68 -7.45 35.25
N ALA A 94 41.88 -6.88 35.24
CA ALA A 94 42.33 -5.93 36.25
C ALA A 94 41.20 -4.92 36.44
N ALA A 95 40.64 -4.86 37.66
CA ALA A 95 39.52 -4.01 38.01
C ALA A 95 39.82 -2.59 37.50
N THR A 96 39.18 -2.22 36.39
CA THR A 96 39.31 -0.89 35.81
C THR A 96 38.61 0.06 36.75
N THR A 97 39.41 0.95 37.33
CA THR A 97 39.05 2.09 38.18
C THR A 97 37.74 2.79 37.79
N ASP A 98 36.99 3.24 38.82
CA ASP A 98 35.71 3.99 38.83
C ASP A 98 35.46 5.00 37.69
N ALA A 99 36.48 5.52 37.01
CA ALA A 99 36.33 6.43 35.88
C ALA A 99 35.64 5.80 34.65
N GLY A 100 35.67 4.46 34.50
CA GLY A 100 34.94 3.75 33.45
C GLY A 100 33.42 3.73 33.65
N ASP A 101 32.99 3.71 34.91
CA ASP A 101 31.58 3.60 35.27
C ASP A 101 30.83 4.92 35.03
N ASP A 102 31.49 6.06 35.25
CA ASP A 102 30.92 7.38 34.96
C ASP A 102 30.70 7.59 33.45
N ALA A 103 31.65 7.16 32.62
CA ALA A 103 31.54 7.25 31.17
C ALA A 103 30.42 6.33 30.63
N LEU A 104 30.33 5.11 31.17
CA LEU A 104 29.26 4.18 30.82
C LEU A 104 27.89 4.72 31.26
N GLN A 105 27.80 5.29 32.46
CA GLN A 105 26.56 5.86 32.97
C GLN A 105 26.12 7.09 32.15
N ALA A 106 27.06 7.93 31.71
CA ALA A 106 26.79 9.04 30.80
C ALA A 106 26.28 8.55 29.44
N GLN A 107 26.89 7.50 28.88
CA GLN A 107 26.45 6.89 27.63
C GLN A 107 25.04 6.29 27.75
N LEU A 108 24.73 5.61 28.87
CA LEU A 108 23.40 5.05 29.11
C LEU A 108 22.34 6.15 29.24
N ARG A 109 22.65 7.27 29.89
CA ARG A 109 21.75 8.44 29.94
C ARG A 109 21.48 9.00 28.55
N GLN A 110 22.52 9.17 27.72
CA GLN A 110 22.35 9.63 26.34
C GLN A 110 21.50 8.66 25.50
N GLN A 111 21.68 7.34 25.67
CA GLN A 111 20.85 6.36 24.99
C GLN A 111 19.40 6.40 25.47
N ALA A 112 19.16 6.58 26.77
CA ALA A 112 17.81 6.72 27.32
C ALA A 112 17.09 7.96 26.77
N GLU A 113 17.78 9.12 26.73
CA GLU A 113 17.24 10.35 26.14
C GLU A 113 16.93 10.19 24.64
N LEU A 114 17.79 9.47 23.89
CA LEU A 114 17.54 9.20 22.48
C LEU A 114 16.29 8.32 22.30
N ILE A 115 16.14 7.27 23.11
CA ILE A 115 14.98 6.37 23.08
C ILE A 115 13.70 7.15 23.42
N GLU A 116 13.76 8.04 24.42
CA GLU A 116 12.62 8.88 24.80
C GLU A 116 12.18 9.78 23.65
N ARG A 117 13.12 10.49 23.00
CA ARG A 117 12.83 11.32 21.81
C ARG A 117 12.25 10.49 20.66
N GLN A 118 12.78 9.29 20.41
CA GLN A 118 12.27 8.40 19.38
C GLN A 118 10.84 7.93 19.68
N ASN A 119 10.54 7.65 20.95
CA ASN A 119 9.18 7.28 21.36
C ASN A 119 8.20 8.45 21.21
N ASP A 120 8.61 9.68 21.53
CA ASP A 120 7.80 10.87 21.32
C ASP A 120 7.50 11.11 19.84
N ASP A 121 8.49 10.92 18.97
CA ASP A 121 8.29 11.07 17.52
C ASP A 121 7.41 9.95 16.95
N LEU A 122 7.53 8.72 17.45
CA LEU A 122 6.61 7.64 17.11
C LEU A 122 5.17 7.93 17.56
N ALA A 123 4.98 8.55 18.72
CA ALA A 123 3.66 8.98 19.19
C ALA A 123 3.06 10.04 18.25
N LYS A 124 3.83 11.07 17.87
CA LYS A 124 3.38 12.09 16.91
C LYS A 124 3.03 11.48 15.55
N LEU A 125 3.84 10.56 15.03
CA LEU A 125 3.57 9.88 13.76
C LEU A 125 2.27 9.06 13.82
N ARG A 126 2.00 8.41 14.96
CA ARG A 126 0.75 7.69 15.17
C ARG A 126 -0.46 8.62 15.19
N ASP A 127 -0.35 9.77 15.84
CA ASP A 127 -1.43 10.76 15.89
C ASP A 127 -1.70 11.34 14.50
N LEU A 128 -0.66 11.70 13.75
CA LEU A 128 -0.76 12.15 12.35
C LEU A 128 -1.39 11.09 11.45
N ALA A 129 -1.00 9.82 11.60
CA ALA A 129 -1.60 8.72 10.84
C ALA A 129 -3.09 8.55 11.18
N SER A 130 -3.46 8.69 12.46
CA SER A 130 -4.86 8.65 12.87
C SER A 130 -5.66 9.83 12.32
N GLU A 131 -5.08 11.03 12.28
CA GLU A 131 -5.72 12.22 11.71
C GLU A 131 -5.89 12.08 10.19
N ALA A 132 -4.85 11.64 9.48
CA ALA A 132 -4.91 11.35 8.05
C ALA A 132 -5.99 10.30 7.74
N GLY A 133 -6.13 9.27 8.57
CA GLY A 133 -7.19 8.27 8.43
C GLY A 133 -8.60 8.86 8.58
N ARG A 134 -8.81 9.81 9.49
CA ARG A 134 -10.09 10.51 9.65
C ARG A 134 -10.39 11.40 8.45
N VAL A 135 -9.43 12.20 8.01
CA VAL A 135 -9.56 13.06 6.82
C VAL A 135 -9.89 12.22 5.57
N GLN A 136 -9.23 11.07 5.41
CA GLN A 136 -9.51 10.16 4.30
C GLN A 136 -10.94 9.59 4.37
N ALA A 137 -11.41 9.20 5.55
CA ALA A 137 -12.78 8.69 5.74
C ALA A 137 -13.84 9.77 5.43
N ASP A 138 -13.60 11.01 5.86
CA ASP A 138 -14.51 12.13 5.59
C ASP A 138 -14.53 12.50 4.09
N LEU A 139 -13.38 12.42 3.42
CA LEU A 139 -13.30 12.63 1.96
C LEU A 139 -14.08 11.55 1.20
N ILE A 140 -13.96 10.28 1.59
CA ILE A 140 -14.73 9.18 0.98
C ILE A 140 -16.23 9.43 1.15
N ARG A 141 -16.68 9.76 2.37
CA ARG A 141 -18.10 10.08 2.64
C ARG A 141 -18.58 11.26 1.78
N THR A 142 -17.75 12.29 1.61
CA THR A 142 -18.10 13.46 0.79
C THR A 142 -18.26 13.08 -0.68
N ILE A 143 -17.36 12.26 -1.23
CA ILE A 143 -17.44 11.77 -2.61
C ILE A 143 -18.68 10.90 -2.81
N GLU A 144 -19.00 10.01 -1.87
CA GLU A 144 -20.20 9.17 -1.92
C GLU A 144 -21.47 10.02 -1.92
N GLN A 145 -21.54 11.05 -1.08
CA GLN A 145 -22.67 11.98 -1.07
C GLN A 145 -22.79 12.75 -2.39
N GLN A 146 -21.68 13.28 -2.91
CA GLN A 146 -21.68 13.99 -4.19
C GLN A 146 -22.12 13.11 -5.36
N ASN A 147 -21.74 11.84 -5.37
CA ASN A 147 -22.20 10.89 -6.39
C ASN A 147 -23.70 10.62 -6.28
N ALA A 148 -24.23 10.46 -5.05
CA ALA A 148 -25.67 10.31 -4.84
C ALA A 148 -26.46 11.53 -5.31
N ASP A 149 -25.98 12.74 -4.99
CA ASP A 149 -26.60 14.00 -5.43
C ASP A 149 -26.56 14.14 -6.97
N MET A 150 -25.45 13.73 -7.61
CA MET A 150 -25.32 13.71 -9.06
C MET A 150 -26.30 12.74 -9.73
N ASP A 151 -26.49 11.55 -9.17
CA ASP A 151 -27.43 10.56 -9.70
C ASP A 151 -28.90 11.01 -9.52
N GLU A 152 -29.21 11.69 -8.42
CA GLU A 152 -30.51 12.33 -8.25
C GLU A 152 -30.71 13.45 -9.29
N ALA A 153 -29.72 14.31 -9.50
CA ALA A 153 -29.79 15.37 -10.51
C ALA A 153 -29.97 14.80 -11.93
N ARG A 154 -29.31 13.68 -12.27
CA ARG A 154 -29.50 12.98 -13.54
C ARG A 154 -30.91 12.42 -13.70
N THR A 155 -31.47 11.84 -12.64
CA THR A 155 -32.86 11.37 -12.65
C THR A 155 -33.84 12.52 -12.93
N ARG A 156 -33.69 13.63 -12.20
CA ARG A 156 -34.52 14.83 -12.40
C ARG A 156 -34.40 15.41 -13.81
N LEU A 157 -33.18 15.43 -14.37
CA LEU A 157 -32.96 15.87 -15.74
C LEU A 157 -33.69 14.97 -16.75
N ALA A 158 -33.58 13.65 -16.61
CA ALA A 158 -34.26 12.71 -17.48
C ALA A 158 -35.80 12.83 -17.40
N ASP A 159 -36.34 13.08 -16.21
CA ASP A 159 -37.77 13.33 -16.03
C ASP A 159 -38.22 14.64 -16.69
N ALA A 160 -37.45 15.72 -16.52
CA ALA A 160 -37.71 16.99 -17.19
C ALA A 160 -37.63 16.86 -18.72
N GLU A 161 -36.69 16.09 -19.27
CA GLU A 161 -36.58 15.83 -20.71
C GLU A 161 -37.82 15.09 -21.26
N ARG A 162 -38.34 14.11 -20.49
CA ARG A 162 -39.59 13.42 -20.85
C ARG A 162 -40.78 14.37 -20.82
N GLU A 163 -40.88 15.23 -19.81
CA GLU A 163 -41.95 16.23 -19.71
C GLU A 163 -41.89 17.22 -20.88
N VAL A 164 -40.71 17.74 -21.22
CA VAL A 164 -40.52 18.63 -22.38
C VAL A 164 -40.92 17.94 -23.68
N THR A 165 -40.60 16.66 -23.84
CA THR A 165 -41.01 15.88 -25.02
C THR A 165 -42.53 15.75 -25.08
N ALA A 166 -43.18 15.41 -23.97
CA ALA A 166 -44.65 15.32 -23.91
C ALA A 166 -45.34 16.66 -24.19
N LEU A 167 -44.81 17.78 -23.69
CA LEU A 167 -45.33 19.12 -23.97
C LEU A 167 -45.14 19.51 -25.44
N ARG A 168 -44.03 19.11 -26.08
CA ARG A 168 -43.81 19.32 -27.51
C ARG A 168 -44.84 18.55 -28.34
N ASP A 169 -45.06 17.28 -28.04
CA ASP A 169 -46.05 16.45 -28.74
C ASP A 169 -47.46 17.04 -28.58
N SER A 170 -47.83 17.44 -27.37
CA SER A 170 -49.12 18.10 -27.11
C SER A 170 -49.27 19.42 -27.86
N THR A 171 -48.19 20.19 -28.03
CA THR A 171 -48.21 21.43 -28.82
C THR A 171 -48.45 21.15 -30.30
N VAL A 172 -47.79 20.14 -30.85
CA VAL A 172 -47.98 19.71 -32.25
C VAL A 172 -49.43 19.25 -32.49
N ASP A 173 -49.99 18.47 -31.56
CA ASP A 173 -51.39 18.03 -31.64
C ASP A 173 -52.36 19.22 -31.61
N ALA A 174 -52.14 20.17 -30.69
CA ALA A 174 -52.95 21.39 -30.59
C ALA A 174 -52.88 22.24 -31.85
N GLU A 175 -51.69 22.40 -32.45
CA GLU A 175 -51.51 23.09 -33.73
C GLU A 175 -52.27 22.40 -34.87
N GLY A 176 -52.27 21.06 -34.89
CA GLY A 176 -53.06 20.25 -35.82
C GLY A 176 -54.56 20.50 -35.70
N ILE A 177 -55.10 20.50 -34.47
CA ILE A 177 -56.51 20.80 -34.19
C ILE A 177 -56.87 22.22 -34.64
N ILE A 178 -56.04 23.21 -34.30
CA ILE A 178 -56.25 24.61 -34.70
C ILE A 178 -56.31 24.74 -36.22
N LYS A 179 -55.42 24.05 -36.95
CA LYS A 179 -55.42 24.05 -38.42
C LYS A 179 -56.72 23.49 -39.00
N THR A 180 -57.22 22.37 -38.46
CA THR A 180 -58.49 21.76 -38.86
C THR A 180 -59.68 22.70 -38.60
N LEU A 181 -59.77 23.27 -37.39
CA LEU A 181 -60.83 24.22 -37.04
C LEU A 181 -60.80 25.48 -37.92
N ARG A 182 -59.61 26.00 -38.27
CA ARG A 182 -59.47 27.13 -39.20
C ARG A 182 -60.02 26.78 -40.59
N ALA A 183 -59.78 25.56 -41.08
CA ALA A 183 -60.32 25.10 -42.35
C ALA A 183 -61.86 24.99 -42.32
N GLU A 184 -62.42 24.43 -41.25
CA GLU A 184 -63.88 24.34 -41.06
C GLU A 184 -64.56 25.72 -40.95
N ILE A 185 -63.95 26.68 -40.25
CA ILE A 185 -64.48 28.05 -40.20
C ILE A 185 -64.48 28.69 -41.59
N ALA A 186 -63.44 28.44 -42.40
CA ALA A 186 -63.36 28.96 -43.75
C ALA A 186 -64.46 28.38 -44.67
N THR A 187 -64.77 27.10 -44.54
CA THR A 187 -65.87 26.47 -45.31
C THR A 187 -67.24 26.96 -44.86
N LEU A 188 -67.46 27.16 -43.56
CA LEU A 188 -68.72 27.70 -43.03
C LEU A 188 -68.96 29.17 -43.42
N LYS A 189 -67.89 29.98 -43.55
CA LYS A 189 -67.98 31.37 -44.01
C LYS A 189 -68.18 31.52 -45.52
N ALA A 190 -67.97 30.47 -46.31
CA ALA A 190 -68.17 30.53 -47.75
C ALA A 190 -69.65 30.86 -48.04
N PRO A 191 -69.93 31.83 -48.95
CA PRO A 191 -71.31 32.22 -49.24
C PRO A 191 -72.10 31.00 -49.71
N LYS A 192 -73.25 30.75 -49.07
CA LYS A 192 -74.17 29.67 -49.43
C LYS A 192 -74.40 29.74 -50.94
N PRO A 193 -74.13 28.67 -51.72
CA PRO A 193 -74.21 28.75 -53.17
C PRO A 193 -75.62 29.22 -53.50
N ALA A 194 -75.70 30.41 -54.11
CA ALA A 194 -76.96 30.96 -54.58
C ALA A 194 -77.59 29.86 -55.43
N LYS A 195 -78.76 29.36 -55.03
CA LYS A 195 -79.53 28.42 -55.83
C LYS A 195 -79.61 29.04 -57.22
N ALA A 196 -78.86 28.48 -58.17
CA ALA A 196 -78.91 28.88 -59.56
C ALA A 196 -80.35 28.63 -59.99
N ALA A 197 -81.15 29.70 -59.97
CA ALA A 197 -82.49 29.71 -60.50
C ALA A 197 -82.33 29.43 -61.99
N LYS A 198 -82.56 28.17 -62.37
CA LYS A 198 -82.57 27.72 -63.75
C LYS A 198 -83.82 28.30 -64.41
N VAL A 199 -83.78 29.59 -64.72
CA VAL A 199 -84.69 30.26 -65.66
C VAL A 199 -83.95 30.31 -66.99
N ALA A 200 -83.88 29.17 -67.69
CA ALA A 200 -83.61 29.18 -69.12
C ALA A 200 -84.96 29.02 -69.81
N LYS A 201 -85.58 30.18 -70.04
CA LYS A 201 -86.74 30.39 -70.91
C LYS A 201 -86.26 30.25 -72.37
N THR A 202 -87.05 29.49 -73.13
CA THR A 202 -87.34 29.59 -74.58
C THR A 202 -86.73 30.74 -75.38
N GLU A 203 -86.21 30.44 -76.58
CA GLU A 203 -86.48 31.07 -77.90
C GLU A 203 -85.45 30.53 -78.93
N THR A 204 -85.83 29.76 -79.97
CA THR A 204 -86.15 30.16 -81.38
C THR A 204 -85.02 30.97 -82.04
N ALA A 205 -84.57 30.81 -83.29
CA ALA A 205 -84.89 30.05 -84.49
C ALA A 205 -83.76 30.32 -85.52
N THR A 206 -83.81 29.66 -86.71
CA THR A 206 -83.22 30.04 -88.03
C THR A 206 -81.68 30.13 -88.13
N ASP A 207 -80.98 29.59 -89.12
CA ASP A 207 -81.27 28.99 -90.43
C ASP A 207 -80.25 27.87 -90.71
#